data_AF-A0A5J4RHP9-F1
#
_entry.id   AF-A0A5J4RHP9-F1
#
_cell.length_a   1.000
_cell.length_b   1.000
_cell.length_c   1.000
_cell.angle_alpha   90.00
_cell.angle_beta   90.00
_cell.angle_gamma   90.00
#
_symmetry.space_group_name_H-M   'P 1'
#
loop_
_entity.id
_entity.type
_entity.pdbx_description
1 polymer ?
#
loop_
_entity_poly.entity_id
_entity_poly.type
_entity_poly.pdbx_seq_one_letter_code
_entity_poly.pdbx_strand_id
1 'polypeptide(L)'
;MQRVRADYEIWTQQTIVQAIKKLRQSVGSEHYKGYFEKASVFETLQGEYGNYAYCVETGTLWLCTADGVWINTTIFTPVQQTPKSLIIPFQDEEQGSIGNSFAYSAGDHVHPISSFVKGKLDELYEIKLNKTEIPNRLPNPEYLSITVMGSTIEHITRS
;
A
#
# COMPACT_ATOMS: atom_id res chain seq x y z
N MET A 1 2.95 -57.34 3.99
CA MET A 1 1.98 -56.23 4.10
C MET A 1 1.63 -56.04 5.57
N GLN A 2 1.27 -54.81 5.99
CA GLN A 2 1.13 -54.33 7.38
C GLN A 2 2.48 -54.00 8.03
N ARG A 3 2.71 -52.83 8.65
CA ARG A 3 1.82 -52.00 9.48
C ARG A 3 2.07 -50.49 9.26
N VAL A 4 1.02 -49.74 8.97
CA VAL A 4 1.01 -48.27 9.10
C VAL A 4 0.87 -47.94 10.58
N ARG A 5 1.73 -47.05 11.10
CA ARG A 5 1.77 -46.67 12.53
C ARG A 5 0.43 -46.10 12.99
N ALA A 6 0.04 -46.52 14.20
CA ALA A 6 -1.12 -46.05 14.94
C ALA A 6 -0.63 -45.14 16.06
N ASP A 7 -0.96 -43.85 16.00
CA ASP A 7 -0.83 -42.89 17.12
C ASP A 7 -1.32 -41.45 16.79
N TYR A 8 -2.20 -41.24 15.81
CA TYR A 8 -2.89 -39.95 15.71
C TYR A 8 -4.00 -39.87 16.76
N GLU A 9 -3.70 -39.28 17.91
CA GLU A 9 -4.74 -38.84 18.84
C GLU A 9 -5.62 -37.81 18.12
N ILE A 10 -6.94 -38.01 18.14
CA ILE A 10 -7.90 -37.03 17.63
C ILE A 10 -8.15 -36.02 18.75
N TRP A 11 -7.58 -34.83 18.61
CA TRP A 11 -7.73 -33.78 19.61
C TRP A 11 -9.07 -33.07 19.45
N THR A 12 -9.81 -32.93 20.54
CA THR A 12 -11.02 -32.10 20.55
C THR A 12 -10.63 -30.62 20.44
N GLN A 13 -11.55 -29.78 19.94
CA GLN A 13 -11.39 -28.31 19.91
C GLN A 13 -10.94 -27.75 21.27
N GLN A 14 -11.50 -28.26 22.36
CA GLN A 14 -11.13 -27.83 23.72
C GLN A 14 -9.69 -28.22 24.07
N THR A 15 -9.26 -29.44 23.72
CA THR A 15 -7.89 -29.91 23.97
C THR A 15 -6.87 -29.08 23.19
N ILE A 16 -7.18 -28.74 21.93
CA ILE A 16 -6.34 -27.89 21.07
C ILE A 16 -6.17 -26.50 21.69
N VAL A 17 -7.27 -25.88 22.12
CA VAL A 17 -7.24 -24.54 22.76
C VAL A 17 -6.38 -24.55 24.02
N GLN A 18 -6.48 -25.59 24.85
CA GLN A 18 -5.69 -25.69 26.08
C GLN A 18 -4.19 -25.91 25.84
N ALA A 19 -3.81 -26.71 24.85
CA ALA A 19 -2.40 -26.86 24.49
C ALA A 19 -1.82 -25.59 23.86
N ILE A 20 -2.60 -24.86 23.05
CA ILE A 20 -2.16 -23.57 22.51
C ILE A 20 -1.89 -22.58 23.65
N LYS A 21 -2.76 -22.51 24.67
CA LYS A 21 -2.53 -21.67 25.87
C LYS A 21 -1.25 -22.07 26.60
N LYS A 22 -1.05 -23.36 26.87
CA LYS A 22 0.17 -23.86 27.53
C LYS A 22 1.44 -23.56 26.73
N LEU A 23 1.39 -23.72 25.41
CA LEU A 23 2.49 -23.38 24.52
C LEU A 23 2.80 -21.88 24.57
N ARG A 24 1.79 -21.01 24.45
CA ARG A 24 1.95 -19.56 24.53
C ARG A 24 2.52 -19.09 25.88
N GLN A 25 2.08 -19.70 26.97
CA GLN A 25 2.62 -19.46 28.31
C GLN A 25 4.08 -19.94 28.43
N SER A 26 4.43 -21.09 27.82
CA SER A 26 5.79 -21.62 27.81
C SER A 26 6.78 -20.84 26.93
N VAL A 27 6.29 -20.16 25.88
CA VAL A 27 7.13 -19.34 24.98
C VAL A 27 7.17 -17.85 25.37
N GLY A 28 6.55 -17.47 26.50
CA GLY A 28 6.51 -16.07 26.96
C GLY A 28 5.69 -15.12 26.07
N SER A 29 4.78 -15.66 25.25
CA SER A 29 4.02 -14.90 24.25
C SER A 29 2.78 -14.20 24.81
N GLU A 30 2.44 -14.35 26.09
CA GLU A 30 1.20 -13.80 26.69
C GLU A 30 1.45 -12.62 27.66
N HIS A 31 2.66 -12.09 27.71
CA HIS A 31 3.02 -11.03 28.65
C HIS A 31 2.51 -9.64 28.24
N TYR A 32 2.08 -9.44 27.00
CA TYR A 32 1.57 -8.13 26.57
C TYR A 32 0.12 -7.89 27.01
N LYS A 33 -0.11 -6.84 27.81
CA LYS A 33 -1.43 -6.48 28.35
C LYS A 33 -2.17 -5.38 27.59
N GLY A 34 -1.53 -4.73 26.63
CA GLY A 34 -2.18 -3.76 25.76
C GLY A 34 -1.65 -2.32 25.86
N TYR A 35 -2.44 -1.41 25.31
CA TYR A 35 -2.20 0.03 25.27
C TYR A 35 -3.20 0.72 26.20
N PHE A 36 -2.70 1.57 27.10
CA PHE A 36 -3.52 2.34 28.05
C PHE A 36 -3.23 3.82 27.91
N GLU A 37 -4.26 4.65 27.91
CA GLU A 37 -4.10 6.09 27.75
C GLU A 37 -3.52 6.77 29.00
N LYS A 38 -3.92 6.30 30.18
CA LYS A 38 -3.63 6.92 31.49
C LYS A 38 -2.80 6.02 32.40
N ALA A 39 -1.83 6.61 33.09
CA ALA A 39 -0.97 5.91 34.04
C ALA A 39 -1.75 5.38 35.26
N SER A 40 -2.85 6.04 35.64
CA SER A 40 -3.70 5.63 36.76
C SER A 40 -4.31 4.23 36.59
N VAL A 41 -4.41 3.71 35.36
CA VAL A 41 -4.92 2.35 35.11
C VAL A 41 -4.03 1.29 35.78
N PHE A 42 -2.72 1.53 35.85
CA PHE A 42 -1.75 0.58 36.39
C PHE A 42 -1.84 0.38 37.90
N GLU A 43 -2.55 1.25 38.62
CA GLU A 43 -2.82 1.10 40.06
C GLU A 43 -3.79 -0.05 40.36
N THR A 44 -4.62 -0.43 39.38
CA THR A 44 -5.66 -1.46 39.53
C THR A 44 -5.56 -2.58 38.50
N LEU A 45 -4.66 -2.44 37.51
CA LEU A 45 -4.46 -3.42 36.46
C LEU A 45 -3.88 -4.71 37.04
N GLN A 46 -4.58 -5.83 36.87
CA GLN A 46 -4.04 -7.13 37.24
C GLN A 46 -2.97 -7.57 36.24
N GLY A 47 -1.81 -7.95 36.75
CA GLY A 47 -0.69 -8.46 35.96
C GLY A 47 0.02 -9.60 36.67
N GLU A 48 0.71 -10.42 35.89
CA GLU A 48 1.63 -11.44 36.35
C GLU A 48 3.07 -11.00 36.08
N TYR A 49 4.03 -11.63 36.76
CA TYR A 49 5.45 -11.35 36.56
C TYR A 49 5.82 -11.34 35.07
N GLY A 50 6.54 -10.30 34.65
CA GLY A 50 7.01 -10.15 33.27
C GLY A 50 5.95 -9.62 32.31
N ASN A 51 4.72 -9.37 32.76
CA ASN A 51 3.70 -8.72 31.94
C ASN A 51 4.13 -7.27 31.65
N TYR A 52 3.86 -6.78 30.44
CA TYR A 52 4.16 -5.41 30.06
C TYR A 52 3.01 -4.79 29.27
N ALA A 53 2.87 -3.47 29.38
CA ALA A 53 1.87 -2.70 28.64
C ALA A 53 2.39 -1.29 28.34
N TYR A 54 1.87 -0.67 27.30
CA TYR A 54 2.26 0.70 26.94
C TYR A 54 1.32 1.71 27.58
N CYS A 55 1.87 2.80 28.10
CA CYS A 55 1.12 3.95 28.59
C CYS A 55 1.34 5.17 27.70
N VAL A 56 0.26 5.72 27.14
CA VAL A 56 0.32 6.91 26.26
C VAL A 56 0.75 8.14 27.06
N GLU A 57 0.17 8.36 28.24
CA GLU A 57 0.46 9.52 29.09
C GLU A 57 1.93 9.62 29.50
N THR A 58 2.61 8.49 29.73
CA THR A 58 4.04 8.48 30.04
C THR A 58 4.93 8.22 28.84
N GLY A 59 4.37 7.76 27.71
CA GLY A 59 5.10 7.39 26.50
C GLY A 59 5.98 6.14 26.65
N THR A 60 5.78 5.36 27.72
CA THR A 60 6.70 4.29 28.13
C THR A 60 5.99 2.95 28.28
N LEU A 61 6.78 1.88 28.23
CA LEU A 61 6.36 0.58 28.72
C LEU A 61 6.31 0.58 30.24
N TRP A 62 5.30 -0.08 30.77
CA TRP A 62 5.16 -0.43 32.17
C TRP A 62 5.33 -1.93 32.29
N LEU A 63 6.06 -2.38 33.31
CA LEU A 63 6.37 -3.79 33.57
C LEU A 63 5.75 -4.20 34.91
N CYS A 64 5.13 -5.38 34.93
CA CYS A 64 4.61 -5.99 36.14
C CYS A 64 5.70 -6.82 36.83
N THR A 65 5.98 -6.48 38.09
CA THR A 65 6.94 -7.19 38.95
C THR A 65 6.37 -8.52 39.43
N ALA A 66 7.21 -9.31 40.13
CA ALA A 66 6.80 -10.60 40.69
C ALA A 66 5.70 -10.44 41.76
N ASP A 67 5.63 -9.28 42.40
CA ASP A 67 4.65 -8.93 43.43
C ASP A 67 3.33 -8.40 42.83
N GLY A 68 3.17 -8.43 41.50
CA GLY A 68 1.98 -7.93 40.81
C GLY A 68 1.91 -6.39 40.74
N VAL A 69 3.01 -5.69 41.04
CA VAL A 69 3.09 -4.23 41.02
C VAL A 69 3.55 -3.76 39.64
N TRP A 70 2.87 -2.78 39.07
CA TRP A 70 3.27 -2.17 37.81
C TRP A 70 4.26 -1.03 38.05
N ILE A 71 5.42 -1.10 37.40
CA ILE A 71 6.45 -0.07 37.44
C ILE A 71 6.57 0.60 36.07
N ASN A 72 6.64 1.93 36.08
CA ASN A 72 6.98 2.70 34.90
C ASN A 72 8.46 2.46 34.55
N THR A 73 8.74 2.08 33.31
CA THR A 73 10.12 1.89 32.84
C THR A 73 10.61 3.12 32.08
N THR A 74 11.92 3.22 31.88
CA THR A 74 12.51 4.22 30.97
C THR A 74 12.49 3.76 29.51
N ILE A 75 11.88 2.61 29.22
CA ILE A 75 11.77 2.07 27.87
C ILE A 75 10.60 2.76 27.20
N PHE A 76 10.90 3.81 26.45
CA PHE A 76 10.00 4.25 25.40
C PHE A 76 9.83 3.07 24.44
N THR A 77 8.59 2.68 24.13
CA THR A 77 8.42 1.81 22.97
C THR A 77 9.09 2.54 21.81
N PRO A 78 9.88 1.86 20.95
CA PRO A 78 10.18 2.42 19.66
C PRO A 78 8.82 2.53 18.99
N VAL A 79 8.19 3.70 19.14
CA VAL A 79 7.15 4.08 18.24
C VAL A 79 7.90 4.11 16.93
N GLN A 80 7.81 3.04 16.17
CA GLN A 80 8.03 3.09 14.75
C GLN A 80 6.85 3.88 14.16
N GLN A 81 6.64 5.09 14.68
CA GLN A 81 6.25 6.23 13.89
C GLN A 81 7.46 6.52 13.03
N THR A 82 7.69 5.63 12.07
CA THR A 82 8.06 6.11 10.76
C THR A 82 7.09 7.25 10.47
N PRO A 83 7.55 8.50 10.27
CA PRO A 83 6.64 9.58 9.99
C PRO A 83 5.87 9.25 8.70
N LYS A 84 4.69 9.84 8.53
CA LYS A 84 4.00 9.76 7.24
C LYS A 84 4.87 10.49 6.22
N SER A 85 5.08 9.89 5.06
CA SER A 85 5.79 10.60 3.99
C SER A 85 5.02 11.87 3.62
N LEU A 86 5.75 12.98 3.46
CA LEU A 86 5.25 14.20 2.84
C LEU A 86 5.58 14.25 1.35
N ILE A 87 6.24 13.21 0.82
CA ILE A 87 6.61 13.15 -0.59
C ILE A 87 5.35 12.95 -1.43
N ILE A 88 5.17 13.84 -2.40
CA ILE A 88 4.16 13.69 -3.45
C ILE A 88 4.60 12.52 -4.33
N PRO A 89 3.72 11.55 -4.64
CA PRO A 89 4.08 10.40 -5.47
C PRO A 89 4.73 10.81 -6.78
N PHE A 90 5.82 10.16 -7.16
CA PHE A 90 6.46 10.37 -8.45
C PHE A 90 5.60 9.80 -9.59
N GLN A 91 5.72 10.42 -10.76
CA GLN A 91 5.04 9.95 -11.96
C GLN A 91 5.72 8.68 -12.47
N ASP A 92 4.95 7.79 -13.08
CA ASP A 92 5.46 6.60 -13.77
C ASP A 92 6.38 7.00 -14.95
N GLU A 93 7.46 6.24 -15.17
CA GLU A 93 8.45 6.45 -16.23
C GLU A 93 8.71 5.16 -17.03
N GLU A 94 9.52 5.22 -18.09
CA GLU A 94 9.88 4.04 -18.89
C GLU A 94 10.57 2.95 -18.07
N GLN A 95 11.42 3.36 -17.12
CA GLN A 95 12.14 2.45 -16.24
C GLN A 95 11.73 2.71 -14.79
N GLY A 96 11.41 1.64 -14.06
CA GLY A 96 11.11 1.74 -12.63
C GLY A 96 12.38 2.02 -11.82
N SER A 97 12.22 2.75 -10.71
CA SER A 97 13.29 2.97 -9.74
C SER A 97 12.76 2.78 -8.31
N ILE A 98 13.61 2.24 -7.45
CA ILE A 98 13.29 2.15 -6.03
C ILE A 98 13.43 3.54 -5.39
N GLY A 99 12.47 3.89 -4.53
CA GLY A 99 12.55 5.08 -3.69
C GLY A 99 13.58 4.93 -2.57
N ASN A 100 13.98 6.05 -1.97
CA ASN A 100 14.91 6.11 -0.84
C ASN A 100 14.21 6.49 0.49
N SER A 101 12.91 6.74 0.46
CA SER A 101 12.15 7.15 1.63
C SER A 101 11.92 5.99 2.58
N PHE A 102 12.35 6.19 3.82
CA PHE A 102 12.09 5.26 4.91
C PHE A 102 10.73 5.49 5.58
N ALA A 103 9.98 6.56 5.24
CA ALA A 103 8.67 6.90 5.80
C ALA A 103 7.53 5.95 5.35
N TYR A 104 6.48 5.76 6.16
CA TYR A 104 5.31 4.99 5.69
C TYR A 104 4.53 5.80 4.65
N SER A 105 3.97 5.12 3.65
CA SER A 105 3.40 5.74 2.44
C SER A 105 4.44 6.46 1.55
N ALA A 106 5.65 5.92 1.43
CA ALA A 106 6.71 6.40 0.54
C ALA A 106 6.29 6.31 -0.95
N GLY A 107 5.88 7.44 -1.54
CA GLY A 107 5.53 7.56 -2.96
C GLY A 107 6.71 7.92 -3.87
N ASP A 108 7.95 7.81 -3.40
CA ASP A 108 9.15 8.20 -4.13
C ASP A 108 9.75 7.07 -4.98
N HIS A 109 9.09 5.92 -5.05
CA HIS A 109 9.39 4.90 -6.06
C HIS A 109 8.68 5.25 -7.36
N VAL A 110 9.31 4.91 -8.48
CA VAL A 110 8.74 5.09 -9.82
C VAL A 110 8.31 3.72 -10.35
N HIS A 111 7.06 3.58 -10.77
CA HIS A 111 6.63 2.39 -11.49
C HIS A 111 6.97 2.49 -12.98
N PRO A 112 7.40 1.39 -13.62
CA PRO A 112 7.54 1.37 -15.06
C PRO A 112 6.17 1.45 -15.74
N ILE A 113 6.05 2.30 -16.76
CA ILE A 113 4.86 2.34 -17.62
C ILE A 113 4.68 0.99 -18.31
N SER A 114 3.43 0.55 -18.42
CA SER A 114 3.12 -0.71 -19.11
C SER A 114 3.55 -0.66 -20.58
N SER A 115 3.97 -1.80 -21.13
CA SER A 115 4.35 -1.90 -22.55
C SER A 115 3.22 -1.50 -23.50
N PHE A 116 1.96 -1.67 -23.09
CA PHE A 116 0.80 -1.22 -23.87
C PHE A 116 0.73 0.31 -23.97
N VAL A 117 0.88 1.01 -22.84
CA VAL A 117 0.90 2.48 -22.79
C VAL A 117 2.12 3.01 -23.54
N LYS A 118 3.27 2.36 -23.38
CA LYS A 118 4.49 2.69 -24.13
C LYS A 118 4.27 2.64 -25.64
N GLY A 119 3.74 1.53 -26.17
CA GLY A 119 3.49 1.38 -27.61
C GLY A 119 2.48 2.41 -28.16
N LYS A 120 1.48 2.81 -27.36
CA LYS A 120 0.54 3.89 -27.73
C LYS A 120 1.20 5.27 -27.74
N LEU A 121 2.13 5.51 -26.81
CA LEU A 121 2.88 6.76 -26.75
C LEU A 121 3.83 6.88 -27.96
N ASP A 122 4.52 5.79 -28.31
CA ASP A 122 5.37 5.71 -29.51
C ASP A 122 4.55 5.97 -30.78
N GLU A 123 3.38 5.33 -30.93
CA GLU A 123 2.45 5.56 -32.05
C GLU A 123 2.02 7.04 -32.14
N LEU A 124 1.70 7.68 -31.02
CA LEU A 124 1.34 9.10 -30.97
C LEU A 124 2.52 10.03 -31.28
N TYR A 125 3.74 9.68 -30.87
CA TYR A 125 4.94 10.43 -31.22
C TYR A 125 5.23 10.35 -32.71
N GLU A 126 5.15 9.16 -33.31
CA GLU A 126 5.29 8.96 -34.75
C GLU A 126 4.23 9.74 -35.54
N ILE A 127 2.97 9.75 -35.11
CA ILE A 127 1.90 10.56 -35.73
C ILE A 127 2.19 12.07 -35.61
N LYS A 128 2.75 12.52 -34.47
CA LYS A 128 3.12 13.93 -34.28
C LYS A 128 4.33 14.34 -35.13
N LEU A 129 5.30 13.44 -35.31
CA LEU A 129 6.51 13.67 -36.11
C LEU A 129 6.22 13.56 -37.62
N ASN A 130 5.37 12.62 -38.03
CA ASN A 130 4.86 12.48 -39.41
C ASN A 130 3.79 13.52 -39.79
N LYS A 131 3.76 14.70 -39.16
CA LYS A 131 2.98 15.87 -39.64
C LYS A 131 3.55 16.46 -40.94
N THR A 132 3.95 15.61 -41.87
CA THR A 132 3.73 15.88 -43.29
C THR A 132 2.21 15.81 -43.48
N GLU A 133 1.57 16.97 -43.61
CA GLU A 133 0.15 17.17 -43.95
C GLU A 133 -0.88 17.19 -42.80
N ILE A 134 -0.73 18.10 -41.83
CA ILE A 134 -1.92 18.91 -41.49
C ILE A 134 -1.84 20.15 -42.37
N PRO A 135 -2.69 20.30 -43.40
CA PRO A 135 -2.69 21.51 -44.21
C PRO A 135 -2.93 22.72 -43.32
N ASN A 136 -1.91 23.56 -43.16
CA ASN A 136 -1.98 24.84 -42.45
C ASN A 136 -2.53 25.98 -43.33
N ARG A 137 -2.96 25.64 -44.56
CA ARG A 137 -3.88 26.43 -45.38
C ARG A 137 -4.94 25.49 -45.96
N LEU A 138 -6.21 25.89 -45.86
CA LEU A 138 -7.25 25.33 -46.70
C LEU A 138 -6.84 25.57 -48.17
N PRO A 139 -6.92 24.57 -49.06
CA PRO A 139 -6.67 24.78 -50.47
C PRO A 139 -7.62 25.87 -50.97
N ASN A 140 -7.06 26.90 -51.60
CA ASN A 140 -7.84 27.99 -52.21
C ASN A 140 -8.76 27.37 -53.27
N PRO A 141 -10.09 27.35 -53.07
CA PRO A 141 -10.96 26.69 -54.02
C PRO A 141 -11.23 27.68 -55.15
N GLU A 142 -10.43 27.63 -56.22
CA GLU A 142 -10.90 28.22 -57.48
C GLU A 142 -12.14 27.47 -58.00
N TYR A 143 -12.35 26.21 -57.56
CA TYR A 143 -13.58 25.47 -57.78
C TYR A 143 -13.91 24.57 -56.58
N LEU A 144 -15.08 24.79 -55.96
CA LEU A 144 -15.74 23.84 -55.05
C LEU A 144 -16.81 23.11 -55.87
N SER A 145 -16.59 21.83 -56.20
CA SER A 145 -17.65 20.98 -56.75
C SER A 145 -18.31 20.17 -55.64
N ILE A 146 -19.61 20.36 -55.46
CA ILE A 146 -20.42 19.54 -54.56
C ILE A 146 -21.24 18.60 -55.44
N THR A 147 -20.90 17.31 -55.44
CA THR A 147 -21.70 16.28 -56.10
C THR A 147 -22.87 15.91 -55.21
N VAL A 148 -24.06 16.43 -55.50
CA VAL A 148 -25.32 15.91 -54.95
C VAL A 148 -25.82 14.84 -55.91
N MET A 149 -26.02 13.62 -55.39
CA MET A 149 -26.48 12.45 -56.16
C MET A 149 -27.73 12.79 -56.98
N GLY A 150 -27.55 12.94 -58.30
CA GLY A 150 -28.64 13.03 -59.27
C GLY A 150 -28.72 14.30 -60.12
N SER A 151 -27.90 15.33 -59.91
CA SER A 151 -27.86 16.49 -60.83
C SER A 151 -26.50 17.20 -60.82
N THR A 152 -25.80 17.17 -61.95
CA THR A 152 -24.63 18.02 -62.17
C THR A 152 -25.12 19.43 -62.47
N ILE A 153 -24.95 20.37 -61.53
CA ILE A 153 -25.13 21.80 -61.83
C ILE A 153 -23.74 22.37 -62.12
N GLU A 154 -23.45 22.66 -63.38
CA GLU A 154 -22.30 23.48 -63.75
C GLU A 154 -22.70 24.96 -63.89
N HIS A 155 -21.72 25.82 -63.62
CA HIS A 155 -21.69 27.30 -63.65
C HIS A 155 -22.14 28.01 -62.36
N ILE A 156 -21.42 29.02 -61.85
CA ILE A 156 -21.03 30.27 -62.53
C ILE A 156 -19.66 30.78 -62.02
N THR A 157 -18.74 31.13 -62.93
CA THR A 157 -17.62 32.05 -62.69
C THR A 157 -18.13 33.49 -62.55
N ARG A 158 -17.68 34.22 -61.54
CA ARG A 158 -17.77 35.69 -61.51
C ARG A 158 -16.41 36.31 -61.19
N SER A 159 -15.93 37.05 -62.21
CA SER A 159 -14.92 38.14 -62.26
C SER A 159 -13.76 38.13 -61.28
#